data_AF-A0A644WQL8-F1
#
_entry.id   AF-A0A644WQL8-F1
#
_cell.length_a   1.000
_cell.length_b   1.000
_cell.length_c   1.000
_cell.angle_alpha   90.00
_cell.angle_beta   90.00
_cell.angle_gamma   90.00
#
_symmetry.space_group_name_H-M   'P 1'
#
loop_
_entity.id
_entity.type
_entity.pdbx_description
1 polymer ?
#
loop_
_entity_poly.entity_id
_entity_poly.type
_entity_poly.pdbx_seq_one_letter_code
_entity_poly.pdbx_strand_id
1 'polypeptide(L)'
;MAGRSLKKRNTGGYTLMELVIVLAVITILVGIALPSLAAYSRHAKELEMADHQELVQKAVNQYYAYEGHYPVLDGVDPDHPVSLNYGQADDLRGKLKSVVSASIDIKTYTYEYNEKTGSVTLSLN
;
A
#
# COMPACT_ATOMS: atom_id res chain seq x y z
N MET A 1 -2.27 -68.31 -38.44
CA MET A 1 -1.82 -68.08 -37.05
C MET A 1 -1.23 -66.69 -36.98
N ALA A 2 -1.85 -65.76 -36.25
CA ALA A 2 -1.25 -64.46 -35.96
C ALA A 2 -1.64 -64.06 -34.52
N GLY A 3 -0.72 -64.31 -33.58
CA GLY A 3 -0.88 -63.95 -32.18
C GLY A 3 -0.66 -62.45 -32.00
N ARG A 4 -1.71 -61.72 -31.62
CA ARG A 4 -1.64 -60.28 -31.33
C ARG A 4 -1.03 -60.09 -29.95
N SER A 5 0.23 -59.65 -29.91
CA SER A 5 0.90 -59.25 -28.66
C SER A 5 0.25 -57.99 -28.09
N LEU A 6 -0.39 -58.12 -26.92
CA LEU A 6 -0.97 -57.00 -26.18
C LEU A 6 0.12 -56.33 -25.34
N LYS A 7 0.54 -55.13 -25.77
CA LYS A 7 1.46 -54.27 -25.03
C LYS A 7 0.85 -53.91 -23.68
N LYS A 8 1.43 -54.42 -22.59
CA LYS A 8 1.01 -54.17 -21.19
C LYS A 8 1.13 -52.67 -20.92
N ARG A 9 0.01 -51.98 -20.70
CA ARG A 9 0.01 -50.57 -20.29
C ARG A 9 0.48 -50.51 -18.84
N ASN A 10 1.60 -49.85 -18.60
CA ASN A 10 2.09 -49.56 -17.25
C ASN A 10 1.22 -48.46 -16.64
N THR A 11 0.13 -48.84 -15.98
CA THR A 11 -0.71 -47.92 -15.21
C THR A 11 -0.12 -47.77 -13.80
N GLY A 12 0.97 -47.00 -13.69
CA GLY A 12 1.46 -46.53 -12.40
C GLY A 12 0.59 -45.36 -11.94
N GLY A 13 -0.29 -45.62 -10.97
CA GLY A 13 -1.09 -44.58 -10.31
C GLY A 13 -0.40 -44.12 -9.02
N TYR A 14 -0.47 -42.83 -8.72
CA TYR A 14 -0.04 -42.27 -7.44
C TYR A 14 -0.79 -42.93 -6.28
N THR A 15 -0.08 -43.20 -5.19
CA THR A 15 -0.69 -43.77 -3.98
C THR A 15 -1.44 -42.68 -3.20
N LEU A 16 -2.53 -43.03 -2.50
CA LEU A 16 -3.23 -42.08 -1.61
C LEU A 16 -2.28 -41.49 -0.55
N MET A 17 -1.30 -42.28 -0.11
CA MET A 17 -0.29 -41.86 0.86
C MET A 17 0.65 -40.79 0.30
N GLU A 18 0.99 -40.83 -1.00
CA GLU A 18 1.76 -39.75 -1.63
C GLU A 18 1.05 -38.41 -1.55
N LEU A 19 -0.27 -38.39 -1.78
CA LEU A 19 -1.02 -37.15 -1.66
C LEU A 19 -1.09 -36.66 -0.21
N VAL A 20 -1.26 -37.58 0.76
CA VAL A 20 -1.33 -37.23 2.19
C VAL A 20 0.00 -36.67 2.71
N ILE A 21 1.14 -37.28 2.34
CA ILE A 21 2.47 -36.81 2.76
C ILE A 21 2.78 -35.46 2.12
N VAL A 22 2.44 -35.26 0.84
CA VAL A 22 2.63 -33.97 0.16
C VAL A 22 1.80 -32.87 0.83
N LEU A 23 0.54 -33.13 1.15
CA LEU A 23 -0.29 -32.20 1.89
C LEU A 23 0.29 -31.90 3.28
N ALA A 24 0.80 -32.91 3.99
CA ALA A 24 1.43 -32.72 5.29
C ALA A 24 2.69 -31.82 5.23
N VAL A 25 3.49 -31.92 4.17
CA VAL A 25 4.66 -31.03 4.00
C VAL A 25 4.21 -29.62 3.59
N ILE A 26 3.24 -29.49 2.69
CA ILE A 26 2.71 -28.19 2.25
C ILE A 26 2.14 -27.41 3.45
N THR A 27 1.40 -28.04 4.36
CA THR A 27 0.82 -27.35 5.52
C THR A 27 1.91 -26.79 6.45
N ILE A 28 3.01 -27.52 6.66
CA ILE A 28 4.16 -27.05 7.43
C ILE A 28 4.79 -25.83 6.74
N LEU A 29 5.04 -25.90 5.43
CA LEU A 29 5.63 -24.80 4.67
C LEU A 29 4.74 -23.55 4.69
N VAL A 30 3.44 -23.72 4.46
CA VAL A 30 2.45 -22.62 4.48
C VAL A 30 2.37 -21.99 5.86
N GLY A 31 2.41 -22.80 6.93
CA GLY A 31 2.40 -22.31 8.31
C GLY A 31 3.56 -21.36 8.64
N ILE A 32 4.74 -21.58 8.04
CA ILE A 32 5.92 -20.71 8.21
C ILE A 32 5.90 -19.54 7.22
N ALA A 33 5.46 -19.77 5.97
CA ALA A 33 5.52 -18.78 4.90
C ALA A 33 4.52 -17.63 5.07
N LEU A 34 3.26 -17.93 5.44
CA LEU A 34 2.20 -16.93 5.54
C LEU A 34 2.47 -15.78 6.53
N PRO A 35 2.91 -16.03 7.78
CA PRO A 35 3.17 -14.92 8.72
C PRO A 35 4.29 -14.00 8.21
N SER A 36 5.31 -14.56 7.55
CA SER A 36 6.39 -13.75 6.96
C SER A 36 5.85 -12.82 5.88
N LEU A 37 4.99 -13.33 4.98
CA LEU A 37 4.40 -12.54 3.90
C LEU A 37 3.51 -11.40 4.44
N ALA A 38 2.75 -11.67 5.50
CA ALA A 38 1.93 -10.65 6.15
C ALA A 38 2.80 -9.53 6.75
N ALA A 39 3.93 -9.86 7.38
CA ALA A 39 4.88 -8.88 7.90
C ALA A 39 5.53 -8.05 6.79
N TYR A 40 5.99 -8.68 5.71
CA TYR A 40 6.55 -7.97 4.55
C TYR A 40 5.54 -7.01 3.93
N SER A 41 4.28 -7.41 3.82
CA SER A 41 3.22 -6.56 3.27
C SER A 41 2.93 -5.34 4.15
N ARG A 42 3.02 -5.48 5.48
CA ARG A 42 2.87 -4.34 6.41
C ARG A 42 4.03 -3.37 6.29
N HIS A 43 5.26 -3.87 6.31
CA HIS A 43 6.43 -3.02 6.14
C HIS A 43 6.48 -2.31 4.80
N ALA A 44 6.05 -2.97 3.72
CA ALA A 44 5.93 -2.32 2.41
C ALA A 44 4.95 -1.12 2.46
N LYS A 45 3.82 -1.26 3.15
CA LYS A 45 2.86 -0.16 3.33
C LYS A 45 3.38 0.97 4.22
N GLU A 46 4.13 0.64 5.26
CA GLU A 46 4.76 1.63 6.14
C GLU A 46 5.81 2.45 5.37
N LEU A 47 6.62 1.78 4.54
CA LEU A 47 7.59 2.44 3.67
C LEU A 47 6.90 3.32 2.63
N GLU A 48 5.87 2.80 1.95
CA GLU A 48 5.07 3.56 0.99
C GLU A 48 4.45 4.81 1.64
N MET A 49 3.92 4.68 2.86
CA MET A 49 3.37 5.82 3.60
C MET A 49 4.42 6.87 3.96
N ALA A 50 5.62 6.42 4.38
CA ALA A 50 6.73 7.32 4.70
C ALA A 50 7.23 8.08 3.47
N ASP A 51 7.43 7.37 2.35
CA ASP A 51 7.81 7.96 1.06
C ASP A 51 6.75 8.97 0.59
N HIS A 52 5.48 8.60 0.71
CA HIS A 52 4.36 9.46 0.31
C HIS A 52 4.24 10.71 1.19
N GLN A 53 4.43 10.58 2.51
CA GLN A 53 4.49 11.72 3.42
C GLN A 53 5.63 12.68 3.05
N GLU A 54 6.82 12.16 2.74
CA GLU A 54 7.95 12.99 2.31
C GLU A 54 7.64 13.75 1.02
N LEU A 55 7.01 13.08 0.03
CA LEU A 55 6.58 13.71 -1.21
C LEU A 55 5.59 14.84 -0.97
N VAL A 56 4.61 14.63 -0.09
CA VAL A 56 3.60 15.64 0.24
C VAL A 56 4.24 16.81 0.99
N GLN A 57 5.10 16.53 1.97
CA GLN A 57 5.80 17.58 2.72
C GLN A 57 6.68 18.44 1.79
N LYS A 58 7.40 17.81 0.85
CA LYS A 58 8.16 18.53 -0.18
C LYS A 58 7.25 19.41 -1.05
N ALA A 59 6.10 18.90 -1.47
CA ALA A 59 5.14 19.65 -2.26
C ALA A 59 4.60 20.87 -1.49
N VAL A 60 4.27 20.72 -0.20
CA VAL A 60 3.81 21.82 0.66
C VAL A 60 4.91 22.87 0.85
N ASN A 61 6.15 22.44 1.08
CA ASN A 61 7.29 23.36 1.22
C ASN A 61 7.57 24.10 -0.09
N GLN A 62 7.43 23.42 -1.24
CA GLN A 62 7.60 24.02 -2.55
C GLN A 62 6.46 25.00 -2.86
N TYR A 63 5.23 24.70 -2.44
CA TYR A 63 4.10 25.63 -2.55
C TYR A 63 4.42 26.93 -1.79
N TYR A 64 4.91 26.82 -0.56
CA TYR A 64 5.35 27.99 0.22
C TYR A 64 6.44 28.80 -0.49
N ALA A 65 7.39 28.13 -1.15
CA ALA A 65 8.44 28.80 -1.90
C ALA A 65 7.92 29.61 -3.10
N TYR A 66 6.77 29.24 -3.68
CA TYR A 66 6.15 29.98 -4.79
C TYR A 66 5.13 31.04 -4.33
N GLU A 67 4.28 30.71 -3.37
CA GLU A 67 3.15 31.56 -2.95
C GLU A 67 3.48 32.44 -1.72
N GLY A 68 4.55 32.14 -1.00
CA GLY A 68 4.96 32.85 0.22
C GLY A 68 4.12 32.51 1.46
N HIS A 69 3.16 31.61 1.33
CA HIS A 69 2.35 31.06 2.42
C HIS A 69 2.05 29.58 2.16
N TYR A 70 1.69 28.85 3.21
CA TYR A 70 1.27 27.45 3.06
C TYR A 70 -0.17 27.36 2.52
N PRO A 71 -0.59 26.22 1.95
CA PRO A 71 -1.95 26.02 1.48
C PRO A 71 -3.00 26.27 2.57
N VAL A 72 -3.85 27.27 2.39
CA VAL A 72 -4.99 27.53 3.28
C VAL A 72 -6.20 26.73 2.80
N LEU A 73 -6.84 26.00 3.69
CA LEU A 73 -7.98 25.11 3.46
C LEU A 73 -9.21 25.62 4.22
N ASP A 74 -10.39 25.42 3.63
CA ASP A 74 -11.62 25.86 4.25
C ASP A 74 -11.97 24.97 5.47
N GLY A 75 -12.28 25.64 6.59
CA GLY A 75 -12.68 24.97 7.83
C GLY A 75 -11.56 24.23 8.56
N VAL A 76 -10.29 24.58 8.29
CA VAL A 76 -9.13 24.09 9.03
C VAL A 76 -8.66 25.18 9.99
N ASP A 77 -8.32 24.80 11.23
CA ASP A 77 -7.71 25.70 12.20
C ASP A 77 -6.23 25.92 11.80
N PRO A 78 -5.79 27.16 11.55
CA PRO A 78 -4.43 27.42 11.13
C PRO A 78 -3.39 27.12 12.22
N ASP A 79 -3.74 27.22 13.50
CA ASP A 79 -2.78 27.13 14.60
C ASP A 79 -2.51 25.68 15.04
N HIS A 80 -3.44 24.75 14.77
CA HIS A 80 -3.36 23.37 15.24
C HIS A 80 -3.35 22.38 14.08
N PRO A 81 -2.66 21.22 14.21
CA PRO A 81 -2.83 20.13 13.27
C PRO A 81 -4.28 19.62 13.24
N VAL A 82 -4.84 19.43 12.05
CA VAL A 82 -6.21 18.94 11.85
C VAL A 82 -6.20 17.75 10.91
N SER A 83 -6.89 16.67 11.29
CA SER A 83 -7.19 15.56 10.37
C SER A 83 -8.15 16.03 9.29
N LEU A 84 -7.67 16.08 8.06
CA LEU A 84 -8.43 16.49 6.89
C LEU A 84 -9.47 15.44 6.53
N ASN A 85 -10.69 15.89 6.29
CA ASN A 85 -11.69 15.06 5.62
C ASN A 85 -11.36 14.93 4.12
N TYR A 86 -12.08 14.06 3.42
CA TYR A 86 -11.85 13.82 1.99
C TYR A 86 -11.93 15.09 1.14
N GLY A 87 -12.87 16.00 1.43
CA GLY A 87 -13.01 17.26 0.70
C GLY A 87 -11.83 18.20 0.91
N GLN A 88 -11.39 18.36 2.15
CA GLN A 88 -10.24 19.20 2.50
C GLN A 88 -8.92 18.63 1.93
N ALA A 89 -8.78 17.29 1.92
CA ALA A 89 -7.65 16.64 1.28
C ALA A 89 -7.67 16.81 -0.26
N ASP A 90 -8.86 16.82 -0.87
CA ASP A 90 -9.05 17.11 -2.29
C ASP A 90 -8.63 18.55 -2.63
N ASP A 91 -9.03 19.51 -1.79
CA ASP A 91 -8.66 20.92 -1.92
C ASP A 91 -7.15 21.13 -1.79
N LEU A 92 -6.51 20.49 -0.79
CA LEU A 92 -5.06 20.51 -0.63
C LEU A 92 -4.36 19.94 -1.87
N ARG A 93 -4.82 18.78 -2.35
CA ARG A 93 -4.29 18.18 -3.59
C ARG A 93 -4.49 19.11 -4.78
N GLY A 94 -5.63 19.77 -4.89
CA GLY A 94 -5.92 20.75 -5.95
C GLY A 94 -4.90 21.89 -5.97
N LYS A 95 -4.66 22.51 -4.80
CA LYS A 95 -3.69 23.61 -4.61
C LYS A 95 -2.25 23.17 -4.90
N LEU A 96 -1.85 22.01 -4.40
CA LEU A 96 -0.51 21.47 -4.65
C LEU A 96 -0.32 21.07 -6.12
N LYS A 97 -1.35 20.50 -6.76
CA LYS A 97 -1.30 20.18 -8.19
C LYS A 97 -1.21 21.44 -9.06
N SER A 98 -1.91 22.51 -8.71
CA SER A 98 -1.91 23.74 -9.50
C SER A 98 -0.60 24.50 -9.44
N VAL A 99 0.06 24.54 -8.28
CA VAL A 99 1.28 25.34 -8.08
C VAL A 99 2.56 24.53 -8.31
N VAL A 100 2.60 23.28 -7.86
CA VAL A 100 3.84 22.47 -7.88
C VAL A 100 3.71 21.18 -8.69
N SER A 101 2.59 20.96 -9.38
CA SER A 101 2.32 19.75 -10.17
C SER A 101 2.41 18.43 -9.38
N ALA A 102 2.32 18.50 -8.06
CA ALA A 102 2.35 17.32 -7.20
C ALA A 102 1.03 16.54 -7.31
N SER A 103 1.14 15.21 -7.41
CA SER A 103 -0.01 14.30 -7.37
C SER A 103 0.04 13.52 -6.07
N ILE A 104 -1.06 13.58 -5.31
CA ILE A 104 -1.15 13.02 -3.96
C ILE A 104 -2.33 12.04 -3.91
N ASP A 105 -2.11 10.85 -3.34
CA ASP A 105 -3.16 9.87 -3.07
C ASP A 105 -3.92 10.24 -1.79
N ILE A 106 -5.17 10.65 -1.94
CA ILE A 106 -6.05 11.06 -0.83
C ILE A 106 -7.03 9.97 -0.36
N LYS A 107 -7.02 8.78 -0.97
CA LYS A 107 -7.98 7.71 -0.65
C LYS A 107 -7.43 6.71 0.35
N THR A 108 -6.11 6.52 0.32
CA THR A 108 -5.43 5.48 1.10
C THR A 108 -5.08 5.95 2.51
N TYR A 109 -4.88 7.25 2.70
CA TYR A 109 -4.37 7.83 3.95
C TYR A 109 -5.23 8.98 4.44
N THR A 110 -5.32 9.12 5.76
CA THR A 110 -5.78 10.32 6.44
C THR A 110 -4.61 11.29 6.57
N TYR A 111 -4.85 12.54 6.22
CA TYR A 111 -3.86 13.61 6.30
C TYR A 111 -4.12 14.43 7.55
N GLU A 112 -3.12 14.60 8.40
CA GLU A 112 -3.12 15.60 9.46
C GLU A 112 -2.26 16.77 8.99
N TYR A 113 -2.86 17.96 8.92
CA TYR A 113 -2.25 19.13 8.32
C TYR A 113 -2.30 20.34 9.26
N ASN A 114 -1.21 21.09 9.34
CA ASN A 114 -1.14 22.36 10.06
C ASN A 114 -0.80 23.49 9.10
N GLU A 115 -1.70 24.46 8.94
CA GLU A 115 -1.53 25.52 7.93
C GLU A 115 -0.41 26.50 8.28
N LYS A 116 -0.21 26.80 9.56
CA LYS A 116 0.81 27.76 10.00
C LYS A 116 2.22 27.24 9.81
N THR A 117 2.44 25.95 10.02
CA THR A 117 3.76 25.32 9.95
C THR A 117 3.99 24.57 8.64
N GLY A 118 2.93 24.25 7.90
CA GLY A 118 3.00 23.41 6.71
C GLY A 118 3.27 21.93 7.01
N SER A 119 3.18 21.52 8.28
CA SER A 119 3.44 20.14 8.69
C SER A 119 2.35 19.21 8.18
N VAL A 120 2.75 18.10 7.57
CA VAL A 120 1.86 17.04 7.11
C VAL A 120 2.27 15.70 7.72
N THR A 121 1.31 15.03 8.35
CA THR A 121 1.47 13.65 8.85
C THR A 121 0.42 12.75 8.21
N LEU A 122 0.83 11.56 7.77
CA LEU A 122 -0.08 10.56 7.21
C LEU A 122 -0.37 9.47 8.24
N SER A 123 -1.61 9.02 8.26
CA SER A 123 -2.03 7.84 9.00
C SER A 123 -2.86 6.94 8.10
N LEU A 124 -2.74 5.62 8.27
CA LEU A 124 -3.63 4.67 7.62
C LEU A 124 -5.07 4.91 8.10
N ASN A 125 -6.01 4.89 7.16
CA ASN A 125 -7.44 4.93 7.46
C ASN A 125 -7.90 3.65 8.20
#